data_AF-A0A6P5FE22-F1
#
_entry.id   AF-A0A6P5FE22-F1
#
_cell.length_a   1.000
_cell.length_b   1.000
_cell.length_c   1.000
_cell.angle_alpha   90.00
_cell.angle_beta   90.00
_cell.angle_gamma   90.00
#
_symmetry.space_group_name_H-M   'P 1'
#
loop_
_entity.id
_entity.type
_entity.pdbx_description
1 polymer ?
#
loop_
_entity_poly.entity_id
_entity_poly.type
_entity_poly.pdbx_seq_one_letter_code
_entity_poly.pdbx_strand_id
1 'polypeptide(L)'
;MDRTLLLHPPRAYNGALLIASSPYPPDPFAHRARRPFSPSSSSSPSPLKIQNQILPMSLSLEASSTTRCEASLSNIYNTDADIVDLDWENLGFGLVPTDYMYMMKCSSDGIFTKGELLRFGPIELSPSSGVLNYGQGLFEGLKAYRKEDGSVLLFRPEENALRMKLGAERMCMPSPTVEQFVDAVKLTVLANKRWVLKAQNIAKEKGYSDVLYLDSVHKKYLEEVSSCNVFIVKDNVIATPALKGTILPGITRKSIIDVARGRGYQVEERLVSVEELLDADEVFCTGTAVVVSPVGIITYLGKRMDYGNQGVGVVAQQLYSSLTSLQMGLVEDTMGWTLKLN
;
A
#
# COMPACT_ATOMS: atom_id res chain seq x y z
N MET A 1 4.49 23.46 46.35
CA MET A 1 3.21 22.85 46.77
C MET A 1 2.20 23.08 45.65
N ASP A 2 2.06 22.04 44.85
CA ASP A 2 0.83 21.50 44.27
C ASP A 2 -0.36 22.44 43.96
N ARG A 3 -0.71 22.56 42.68
CA ARG A 3 -2.09 22.75 42.18
C ARG A 3 -2.26 22.06 40.83
N THR A 4 -2.72 20.82 40.93
CA THR A 4 -3.62 20.06 40.08
C THR A 4 -4.33 20.86 38.96
N LEU A 5 -4.16 20.41 37.71
CA LEU A 5 -5.17 20.56 36.66
C LEU A 5 -5.49 19.15 36.13
N LEU A 6 -6.71 18.71 36.46
CA LEU A 6 -7.36 17.51 35.98
C LEU A 6 -7.40 17.51 34.45
N LEU A 7 -6.57 16.70 33.81
CA LEU A 7 -6.77 16.34 32.41
C LEU A 7 -7.79 15.20 32.37
N HIS A 8 -8.92 15.49 31.71
CA HIS A 8 -9.97 14.53 31.37
C HIS A 8 -9.40 13.22 30.79
N PRO A 9 -10.06 12.07 31.01
CA PRO A 9 -9.63 10.82 30.40
C PRO A 9 -9.69 10.92 28.87
N PRO A 10 -8.68 10.41 28.13
CA PRO A 10 -8.66 10.47 26.68
C PRO A 10 -9.82 9.64 26.10
N ARG A 11 -10.59 10.26 25.19
CA ARG A 11 -11.67 9.61 24.43
C ARG A 11 -11.14 8.35 23.73
N ALA A 12 -11.85 7.24 23.91
CA ALA A 12 -11.51 5.94 23.35
C ALA A 12 -11.55 5.96 21.81
N TYR A 13 -10.48 5.45 21.19
CA TYR A 13 -10.31 5.34 19.75
C TYR A 13 -11.13 4.16 19.24
N ASN A 14 -12.26 4.44 18.58
CA ASN A 14 -13.32 3.45 18.37
C ASN A 14 -13.29 2.72 17.02
N GLY A 15 -12.34 3.02 16.11
CA GLY A 15 -12.40 2.54 14.72
C GLY A 15 -11.13 1.93 14.12
N ALA A 16 -10.01 1.91 14.84
CA ALA A 16 -8.73 1.39 14.31
C ALA A 16 -8.10 0.41 15.29
N LEU A 17 -7.76 -0.78 14.80
CA LEU A 17 -6.97 -1.73 15.57
C LEU A 17 -5.49 -1.41 15.40
N LEU A 18 -4.84 -1.13 16.52
CA LEU A 18 -3.46 -0.65 16.53
C LEU A 18 -2.51 -1.81 16.82
N ILE A 19 -1.57 -2.06 15.92
CA ILE A 19 -0.67 -3.23 15.93
C ILE A 19 0.68 -2.86 16.54
N ALA A 20 1.29 -3.75 17.31
CA ALA A 20 2.74 -3.74 17.59
C ALA A 20 3.36 -5.07 17.13
N SER A 21 4.37 -5.00 16.26
CA SER A 21 5.16 -6.15 15.82
C SER A 21 6.07 -6.67 16.94
N SER A 22 6.18 -7.99 17.09
CA SER A 22 7.22 -8.59 17.92
C SER A 22 8.59 -8.45 17.22
N PRO A 23 9.70 -8.21 17.95
CA PRO A 23 11.03 -8.27 17.36
C PRO A 23 11.26 -9.64 16.70
N TYR A 24 11.88 -9.63 15.52
CA TYR A 24 12.26 -10.82 14.78
C TYR A 24 13.10 -11.76 15.66
N PRO A 25 12.97 -13.10 15.51
CA PRO A 25 14.03 -13.99 15.95
C PRO A 25 15.29 -13.67 15.11
N PRO A 26 16.49 -13.69 15.71
CA PRO A 26 17.72 -13.42 14.98
C PRO A 26 17.84 -14.35 13.78
N ASP A 27 18.30 -13.80 12.66
CA ASP A 27 18.61 -14.56 11.46
C ASP A 27 19.52 -15.76 11.82
N PRO A 28 19.08 -17.02 11.62
CA PRO A 28 19.88 -18.19 11.93
C PRO A 28 21.17 -18.25 11.10
N PHE A 29 21.33 -17.40 10.08
CA PHE A 29 22.51 -17.32 9.23
C PHE A 29 23.49 -16.19 9.59
N ALA A 30 23.20 -15.36 10.60
CA ALA A 30 24.09 -14.27 11.03
C ALA A 30 25.43 -14.75 11.65
N HIS A 31 25.53 -16.03 12.02
CA HIS A 31 26.69 -16.59 12.75
C HIS A 31 27.61 -17.53 11.94
N ARG A 32 27.58 -17.52 10.61
CA ARG A 32 28.71 -18.10 9.85
C ARG A 32 29.86 -17.09 9.75
N ALA A 33 30.58 -16.99 10.86
CA ALA A 33 31.85 -16.28 10.97
C ALA A 33 32.84 -16.79 9.92
N ARG A 34 33.44 -15.82 9.22
CA ARG A 34 34.57 -15.99 8.30
C ARG A 34 35.73 -16.67 9.03
N ARG A 35 36.24 -17.78 8.49
CA ARG A 35 37.58 -18.26 8.86
C ARG A 35 38.63 -17.33 8.23
N PRO A 36 39.70 -16.95 8.97
CA PRO A 36 40.75 -16.11 8.42
C PRO A 36 41.64 -16.94 7.49
N PHE A 37 41.79 -16.52 6.24
CA PHE A 37 42.84 -17.00 5.35
C PHE A 37 44.00 -16.00 5.36
N SER A 38 45.17 -16.45 5.79
CA SER A 38 46.45 -15.75 5.68
C SER A 38 46.97 -15.84 4.24
N PRO A 39 47.68 -14.82 3.71
CA PRO A 39 47.97 -14.70 2.28
C PRO A 39 49.30 -15.37 1.91
N SER A 40 49.34 -16.03 0.75
CA SER A 40 50.58 -16.27 0.01
C SER A 40 50.53 -15.55 -1.33
N SER A 41 51.61 -14.80 -1.57
CA SER A 41 51.91 -13.86 -2.64
C SER A 41 51.74 -14.35 -4.08
N SER A 42 51.06 -13.53 -4.89
CA SER A 42 51.61 -13.05 -6.16
C SER A 42 50.84 -11.81 -6.66
N SER A 43 51.60 -10.93 -7.31
CA SER A 43 51.36 -9.56 -7.77
C SER A 43 49.95 -9.14 -8.23
N SER A 44 49.48 -8.00 -7.69
CA SER A 44 48.39 -7.19 -8.25
C SER A 44 48.86 -5.73 -8.44
N PRO A 45 48.71 -5.13 -9.63
CA PRO A 45 48.75 -3.67 -9.77
C PRO A 45 47.38 -3.08 -9.43
N SER A 46 47.39 -1.88 -8.84
CA SER A 46 46.28 -1.18 -8.20
C SER A 46 45.10 -0.86 -9.15
N PRO A 47 43.83 -0.90 -8.69
CA PRO A 47 42.71 -0.40 -9.47
C PRO A 47 42.63 1.14 -9.43
N LEU A 48 42.51 1.69 -10.63
CA LEU A 48 42.40 3.11 -10.96
C LEU A 48 41.13 3.77 -10.43
N LYS A 49 41.29 4.96 -9.85
CA LYS A 49 40.23 5.94 -9.63
C LYS A 49 39.91 6.60 -10.98
N ILE A 50 38.68 6.47 -11.47
CA ILE A 50 38.23 7.21 -12.66
C ILE A 50 37.42 8.42 -12.20
N GLN A 51 37.97 9.58 -12.56
CA GLN A 51 37.50 10.92 -12.31
C GLN A 51 37.11 11.48 -13.68
N ASN A 52 35.81 11.62 -13.96
CA ASN A 52 35.36 12.17 -15.24
C ASN A 52 35.47 13.71 -15.20
N GLN A 53 36.58 14.22 -15.70
CA GLN A 53 36.71 15.58 -16.23
C GLN A 53 36.41 15.54 -17.74
N ILE A 54 35.53 16.43 -18.21
CA ILE A 54 35.31 16.67 -19.64
C ILE A 54 35.58 18.17 -19.89
N LEU A 55 36.51 18.46 -20.79
CA LEU A 55 36.81 19.78 -21.37
C LEU A 55 37.12 19.58 -22.88
N PRO A 56 37.04 20.64 -23.71
CA PRO A 56 36.10 20.69 -24.82
C PRO A 56 36.77 20.50 -26.18
N MET A 57 35.98 20.13 -27.19
CA MET A 57 36.35 20.35 -28.58
C MET A 57 35.14 20.89 -29.36
N SER A 58 35.36 22.06 -29.94
CA SER A 58 34.42 22.86 -30.74
C SER A 58 34.22 22.26 -32.12
N LEU A 59 32.97 22.23 -32.59
CA LEU A 59 32.61 22.36 -34.01
C LEU A 59 31.19 22.92 -34.09
N SER A 60 31.08 24.08 -34.73
CA SER A 60 29.87 24.89 -34.89
C SER A 60 28.98 24.33 -36.00
N LEU A 61 27.66 24.27 -35.78
CA LEU A 61 26.64 24.50 -36.82
C LEU A 61 25.26 24.73 -36.19
N GLU A 62 24.89 26.01 -36.24
CA GLU A 62 23.60 26.72 -36.30
C GLU A 62 22.30 26.20 -35.64
N ALA A 63 21.62 27.19 -35.05
CA ALA A 63 20.50 27.10 -34.13
C ALA A 63 19.13 26.95 -34.80
N SER A 64 18.18 26.35 -34.06
CA SER A 64 16.78 26.75 -34.12
C SER A 64 16.18 26.72 -32.71
N SER A 65 15.62 27.86 -32.33
CA SER A 65 15.12 28.22 -31.01
C SER A 65 13.94 27.35 -30.57
N THR A 66 14.01 26.79 -29.36
CA THR A 66 12.80 26.49 -28.57
C THR A 66 13.07 26.82 -27.11
N THR A 67 12.43 27.89 -26.68
CA THR A 67 12.40 28.43 -25.33
C THR A 67 11.97 27.35 -24.34
N ARG A 68 12.87 26.90 -23.46
CA ARG A 68 12.46 26.26 -22.20
C ARG A 68 11.82 27.34 -21.35
N CYS A 69 10.50 27.27 -21.18
CA CYS A 69 9.78 28.14 -20.27
C CYS A 69 9.51 27.36 -18.99
N GLU A 70 10.20 27.73 -17.92
CA GLU A 70 9.89 27.30 -16.56
C GLU A 70 8.51 27.83 -16.20
N ALA A 71 7.56 26.94 -15.94
CA ALA A 71 6.25 27.34 -15.44
C ALA A 71 6.41 27.83 -14.00
N SER A 72 6.29 29.13 -13.79
CA SER A 72 6.25 29.77 -12.48
C SER A 72 5.06 29.25 -11.67
N LEU A 73 5.35 28.59 -10.54
CA LEU A 73 4.38 28.33 -9.47
C LEU A 73 3.89 29.69 -8.95
N SER A 74 2.67 30.08 -9.33
CA SER A 74 2.05 31.30 -8.81
C SER A 74 1.75 31.12 -7.32
N ASN A 75 2.32 31.99 -6.50
CA ASN A 75 2.20 32.06 -5.04
C ASN A 75 0.77 32.31 -4.55
N ILE A 76 -0.06 31.27 -4.52
CA ILE A 76 -1.33 31.28 -3.77
C ILE A 76 -1.46 29.96 -2.99
N TYR A 77 -0.58 29.79 -2.00
CA TYR A 77 -0.81 28.81 -0.93
C TYR A 77 -0.47 29.47 0.39
N ASN A 78 -1.46 30.15 0.97
CA ASN A 78 -1.43 30.41 2.40
C ASN A 78 -2.84 30.40 2.98
N THR A 79 -3.17 29.39 3.78
CA THR A 79 -3.76 29.48 5.13
C THR A 79 -4.18 28.10 5.68
N ASP A 80 -3.38 27.59 6.62
CA ASP A 80 -3.78 27.14 7.98
C ASP A 80 -4.79 26.00 8.23
N ALA A 81 -4.71 24.89 7.50
CA ALA A 81 -5.01 23.58 8.11
C ALA A 81 -4.34 22.45 7.31
N ASP A 82 -3.21 21.93 7.80
CA ASP A 82 -2.45 20.85 7.15
C ASP A 82 -3.20 19.50 7.07
N ILE A 83 -4.36 19.40 7.72
CA ILE A 83 -5.19 18.20 7.81
C ILE A 83 -6.65 18.63 7.88
N VAL A 84 -7.55 17.88 7.24
CA VAL A 84 -9.00 18.06 7.41
C VAL A 84 -9.41 17.54 8.79
N ASP A 85 -10.20 18.33 9.51
CA ASP A 85 -10.87 17.88 10.74
C ASP A 85 -12.01 16.91 10.36
N LEU A 86 -11.61 15.66 10.10
CA LEU A 86 -12.47 14.57 9.70
C LEU A 86 -12.56 13.57 10.86
N ASP A 87 -13.73 13.01 11.07
CA ASP A 87 -13.90 11.87 11.98
C ASP A 87 -13.31 10.60 11.34
N TRP A 88 -11.99 10.46 11.48
CA TRP A 88 -11.23 9.34 10.94
C TRP A 88 -11.66 7.98 11.51
N GLU A 89 -12.28 7.96 12.69
CA GLU A 89 -12.72 6.73 13.36
C GLU A 89 -13.99 6.18 12.70
N ASN A 90 -14.87 7.07 12.25
CA ASN A 90 -16.12 6.68 11.59
C ASN A 90 -16.04 6.69 10.06
N LEU A 91 -14.87 6.98 9.48
CA LEU A 91 -14.70 7.11 8.03
C LEU A 91 -15.13 5.86 7.25
N GLY A 92 -16.16 6.00 6.41
CA GLY A 92 -16.76 4.94 5.61
C GLY A 92 -16.05 4.67 4.26
N PHE A 93 -16.50 3.69 3.48
CA PHE A 93 -16.27 3.61 2.01
C PHE A 93 -17.30 4.43 1.24
N GLY A 94 -18.25 5.05 1.94
CA GLY A 94 -19.13 6.05 1.36
C GLY A 94 -18.31 7.20 0.76
N LEU A 95 -18.81 7.77 -0.33
CA LEU A 95 -18.17 8.92 -0.97
C LEU A 95 -18.12 10.08 0.02
N VAL A 96 -16.91 10.43 0.45
CA VAL A 96 -16.63 11.68 1.16
C VAL A 96 -16.12 12.67 0.13
N PRO A 97 -16.90 13.71 -0.19
CA PRO A 97 -16.45 14.77 -1.08
C PRO A 97 -15.13 15.37 -0.61
N THR A 98 -14.08 15.26 -1.43
CA THR A 98 -12.84 16.01 -1.23
C THR A 98 -12.97 17.40 -1.86
N ASP A 99 -11.92 18.23 -1.78
CA ASP A 99 -12.01 19.61 -2.27
C ASP A 99 -12.07 19.71 -3.79
N TYR A 100 -11.29 18.85 -4.44
CA TYR A 100 -11.07 18.89 -5.88
C TYR A 100 -11.36 17.55 -6.54
N MET A 101 -11.81 17.61 -7.79
CA MET A 101 -11.88 16.50 -8.73
C MET A 101 -11.13 16.85 -10.01
N TYR A 102 -10.67 15.86 -10.76
CA TYR A 102 -10.06 16.07 -12.08
C TYR A 102 -11.03 15.66 -13.18
N MET A 103 -11.18 16.51 -14.19
CA MET A 103 -12.06 16.28 -15.33
C MET A 103 -11.27 16.37 -16.62
N MET A 104 -11.51 15.40 -17.51
CA MET A 104 -10.92 15.33 -18.84
C MET A 104 -12.01 14.93 -19.83
N LYS A 105 -12.03 15.56 -21.00
CA LYS A 105 -13.04 15.32 -22.03
C LYS A 105 -12.42 14.55 -23.18
N CYS A 106 -13.20 13.64 -23.76
CA CYS A 106 -12.85 12.94 -24.99
C CYS A 106 -13.69 13.51 -26.14
N SER A 107 -13.05 13.87 -27.25
CA SER A 107 -13.75 14.21 -28.48
C SER A 107 -14.27 12.96 -29.19
N SER A 108 -15.15 13.15 -30.19
CA SER A 108 -15.79 12.06 -30.94
C SER A 108 -14.83 11.18 -31.75
N ASP A 109 -13.64 11.68 -32.03
CA ASP A 109 -12.52 10.96 -32.66
C ASP A 109 -11.69 10.12 -31.66
N GLY A 110 -12.08 10.09 -30.39
CA GLY A 110 -11.41 9.30 -29.36
C GLY A 110 -10.21 9.99 -28.72
N ILE A 111 -9.97 11.28 -29.02
CA ILE A 111 -8.85 12.04 -28.47
C ILE A 111 -9.24 12.67 -27.13
N PHE A 112 -8.44 12.43 -26.10
CA PHE A 112 -8.60 13.06 -24.79
C PHE A 112 -7.90 14.42 -24.76
N THR A 113 -8.62 15.46 -24.35
CA THR A 113 -8.08 16.80 -24.14
C THR A 113 -7.15 16.83 -22.92
N LYS A 114 -6.41 17.92 -22.75
CA LYS A 114 -5.81 18.21 -21.43
C LYS A 114 -6.95 18.37 -20.42
N GLY A 115 -6.87 17.66 -19.29
CA GLY A 115 -7.84 17.81 -18.22
C GLY A 115 -7.51 18.95 -17.26
N GLU A 116 -8.46 19.20 -16.36
CA GLU A 116 -8.46 20.32 -15.42
C GLU A 116 -8.85 19.87 -14.00
N LEU A 117 -8.28 20.53 -12.99
CA LEU A 117 -8.72 20.39 -11.60
C LEU A 117 -9.88 21.35 -11.35
N LEU A 118 -11.01 20.81 -10.91
CA LEU A 118 -12.22 21.53 -10.57
C LEU A 118 -12.56 21.31 -9.10
N ARG A 119 -13.37 22.19 -8.52
CA ARG A 119 -13.97 21.90 -7.21
C ARG A 119 -14.87 20.68 -7.34
N PHE A 120 -14.82 19.80 -6.34
CA PHE A 120 -15.72 18.65 -6.30
C PHE A 120 -17.17 19.15 -6.30
N GLY A 121 -17.98 18.57 -7.18
CA GLY A 121 -19.37 19.02 -7.37
C GLY A 121 -20.10 18.18 -8.41
N PRO A 122 -21.37 18.53 -8.67
CA PRO A 122 -22.17 17.85 -9.68
C PRO A 122 -21.55 18.00 -11.07
N ILE A 123 -21.74 16.97 -11.90
CA ILE A 123 -21.40 17.00 -13.33
C ILE A 123 -22.69 17.07 -14.15
N GLU A 124 -22.68 17.85 -15.23
CA GLU A 124 -23.79 17.92 -16.18
C GLU A 124 -23.65 16.83 -17.24
N LEU A 125 -24.74 16.07 -17.47
CA LEU A 125 -24.81 15.02 -18.46
C LEU A 125 -26.09 15.17 -19.29
N SER A 126 -26.01 14.88 -20.58
CA SER A 126 -27.22 14.73 -21.41
C SER A 126 -28.07 13.57 -20.88
N PRO A 127 -29.41 13.69 -20.84
CA PRO A 127 -30.29 12.55 -20.58
C PRO A 127 -30.07 11.38 -21.54
N SER A 128 -29.56 11.64 -22.74
CA SER A 128 -29.24 10.63 -23.76
C SER A 128 -27.84 9.99 -23.61
N SER A 129 -27.08 10.31 -22.56
CA SER A 129 -25.73 9.79 -22.37
C SER A 129 -25.71 8.26 -22.25
N GLY A 130 -24.75 7.61 -22.91
CA GLY A 130 -24.65 6.15 -22.97
C GLY A 130 -24.51 5.48 -21.60
N VAL A 131 -23.83 6.14 -20.65
CA VAL A 131 -23.71 5.65 -19.27
C VAL A 131 -25.07 5.54 -18.55
N LEU A 132 -26.01 6.45 -18.83
CA LEU A 132 -27.33 6.47 -18.18
C LEU A 132 -28.33 5.49 -18.81
N ASN A 133 -28.21 5.23 -20.11
CA ASN A 133 -29.19 4.44 -20.87
C ASN A 133 -28.75 2.99 -21.10
N TYR A 134 -27.44 2.77 -21.24
CA TYR A 134 -26.89 1.47 -21.64
C TYR A 134 -25.76 0.99 -20.72
N GLY A 135 -25.48 1.71 -19.63
CA GLY A 135 -24.40 1.36 -18.71
C GLY A 135 -23.01 1.41 -19.33
N GLN A 136 -22.84 2.15 -20.44
CA GLN A 136 -21.54 2.28 -21.11
C GLN A 136 -20.60 3.19 -20.29
N GLY A 137 -19.93 2.59 -19.31
CA GLY A 137 -18.98 3.24 -18.42
C GLY A 137 -18.15 2.21 -17.65
N LEU A 138 -17.06 2.67 -17.06
CA LEU A 138 -16.15 1.87 -16.25
C LEU A 138 -15.55 2.73 -15.13
N PHE A 139 -14.95 2.08 -14.15
CA PHE A 139 -14.24 2.75 -13.06
C PHE A 139 -12.91 2.06 -12.78
N GLU A 140 -12.04 2.75 -12.06
CA GLU A 140 -10.80 2.21 -11.51
C GLU A 140 -10.69 2.52 -10.02
N GLY A 141 -9.84 1.76 -9.32
CA GLY A 141 -9.64 1.90 -7.88
C GLY A 141 -8.17 1.73 -7.50
N LEU A 142 -7.60 2.76 -6.88
CA LEU A 142 -6.27 2.74 -6.29
C LEU A 142 -6.23 3.60 -5.03
N LYS A 143 -5.16 3.47 -4.24
CA LYS A 143 -4.98 4.18 -2.97
C LYS A 143 -3.75 5.10 -3.05
N ALA A 144 -3.84 6.24 -2.38
CA ALA A 144 -2.70 7.10 -2.08
C ALA A 144 -2.32 6.94 -0.61
N TYR A 145 -1.02 6.84 -0.32
CA TYR A 145 -0.52 6.58 1.02
C TYR A 145 0.41 7.71 1.46
N ARG A 146 0.26 8.15 2.70
CA ARG A 146 1.13 9.15 3.31
C ARG A 146 2.26 8.44 4.06
N LYS A 147 3.51 8.77 3.72
CA LYS A 147 4.71 8.30 4.40
C LYS A 147 4.97 9.06 5.70
N GLU A 148 5.90 8.52 6.49
CA GLU A 148 6.41 9.14 7.72
C GLU A 148 7.00 10.53 7.49
N ASP A 149 7.76 10.72 6.41
CA ASP A 149 8.33 12.02 6.00
C ASP A 149 7.30 13.01 5.45
N GLY A 150 6.01 12.66 5.48
CA GLY A 150 4.90 13.49 4.99
C GLY A 150 4.73 13.50 3.48
N SER A 151 5.59 12.84 2.71
CA SER A 151 5.41 12.63 1.27
C SER A 151 4.26 11.64 1.00
N VAL A 152 3.69 11.72 -0.21
CA VAL A 152 2.59 10.84 -0.63
C VAL A 152 3.07 9.97 -1.78
N LEU A 153 2.73 8.67 -1.73
CA LEU A 153 3.04 7.72 -2.77
C LEU A 153 1.77 7.10 -3.37
N LEU A 154 1.87 6.69 -4.62
CA LEU A 154 0.91 5.86 -5.33
C LEU A 154 1.57 4.51 -5.58
N PHE A 155 0.81 3.42 -5.47
CA PHE A 155 1.32 2.07 -5.73
C PHE A 155 0.86 1.59 -7.11
N ARG A 156 1.81 1.43 -8.03
CA ARG A 156 1.61 0.92 -9.41
C ARG A 156 0.41 1.53 -10.17
N PRO A 157 0.25 2.87 -10.21
CA PRO A 157 -0.87 3.50 -10.90
C PRO A 157 -0.93 3.18 -12.41
N GLU A 158 0.20 2.77 -13.01
CA GLU A 158 0.29 2.32 -14.40
C GLU A 158 -0.50 1.03 -14.65
N GLU A 159 -0.55 0.09 -13.70
CA GLU A 159 -1.32 -1.15 -13.84
C GLU A 159 -2.82 -0.90 -13.82
N ASN A 160 -3.26 0.06 -12.99
CA ASN A 160 -4.64 0.54 -12.99
C ASN A 160 -4.98 1.20 -14.33
N ALA A 161 -4.07 1.98 -14.90
CA ALA A 161 -4.27 2.60 -16.21
C ALA A 161 -4.39 1.54 -17.33
N LEU A 162 -3.54 0.51 -17.31
CA LEU A 162 -3.61 -0.60 -18.25
C LEU A 162 -4.93 -1.37 -18.13
N ARG A 163 -5.41 -1.60 -16.91
CA ARG A 163 -6.71 -2.24 -16.67
C ARG A 163 -7.88 -1.37 -17.13
N MET A 164 -7.82 -0.05 -16.92
CA MET A 164 -8.80 0.89 -17.49
C MET A 164 -8.83 0.80 -19.02
N LYS A 165 -7.66 0.75 -19.67
CA LYS A 165 -7.56 0.63 -21.13
C LYS A 165 -8.20 -0.66 -21.65
N LEU A 166 -7.92 -1.79 -21.00
CA LEU A 166 -8.55 -3.08 -21.34
C LEU A 166 -10.07 -3.05 -21.13
N GLY A 167 -10.54 -2.43 -20.04
CA GLY A 167 -11.97 -2.24 -19.77
C GLY A 167 -12.65 -1.36 -20.82
N ALA A 168 -11.99 -0.28 -21.25
CA ALA A 168 -12.50 0.64 -22.26
C ALA A 168 -12.65 -0.06 -23.61
N GLU A 169 -11.65 -0.84 -24.01
CA GLU A 169 -11.70 -1.67 -25.22
C GLU A 169 -12.90 -2.64 -25.17
N ARG A 170 -13.09 -3.31 -24.03
CA ARG A 170 -14.22 -4.23 -23.83
C ARG A 170 -15.58 -3.56 -23.88
N MET A 171 -15.66 -2.29 -23.47
CA MET A 171 -16.88 -1.47 -23.49
C MET A 171 -17.05 -0.67 -24.79
N CYS A 172 -16.18 -0.90 -25.79
CA CYS A 172 -16.14 -0.14 -27.05
C CYS A 172 -16.05 1.38 -26.81
N MET A 173 -15.23 1.79 -25.86
CA MET A 173 -14.98 3.18 -25.47
C MET A 173 -13.53 3.60 -25.77
N PRO A 174 -13.27 4.89 -26.07
CA PRO A 174 -11.92 5.40 -26.08
C PRO A 174 -11.33 5.41 -24.66
N SER A 175 -10.01 5.25 -24.53
CA SER A 175 -9.29 5.28 -23.26
C SER A 175 -8.21 6.37 -23.26
N PRO A 176 -7.96 7.05 -22.13
CA PRO A 176 -6.77 7.88 -22.01
C PRO A 176 -5.50 7.03 -22.11
N THR A 177 -4.37 7.65 -22.43
CA THR A 177 -3.08 6.96 -22.34
C THR A 177 -2.71 6.66 -20.88
N VAL A 178 -1.74 5.77 -20.67
CA VAL A 178 -1.25 5.45 -19.32
C VAL A 178 -0.73 6.72 -18.63
N GLU A 179 0.00 7.55 -19.36
CA GLU A 179 0.55 8.81 -18.88
C GLU A 179 -0.56 9.80 -18.48
N GLN A 180 -1.58 9.97 -19.33
CA GLN A 180 -2.72 10.85 -19.05
C GLN A 180 -3.46 10.40 -17.78
N PHE A 181 -3.69 9.10 -17.61
CA PHE A 181 -4.32 8.56 -16.41
C PHE A 181 -3.47 8.82 -15.16
N VAL A 182 -2.19 8.47 -15.21
CA VAL A 182 -1.27 8.61 -14.07
C VAL A 182 -1.12 10.08 -13.66
N ASP A 183 -1.04 11.00 -14.62
CA ASP A 183 -0.94 12.44 -14.35
C ASP A 183 -2.23 13.00 -13.75
N ALA A 184 -3.41 12.58 -14.24
CA ALA A 184 -4.70 12.94 -13.67
C ALA A 184 -4.80 12.50 -12.20
N VAL A 185 -4.41 11.26 -11.89
CA VAL A 185 -4.39 10.73 -10.52
C VAL A 185 -3.42 11.53 -9.64
N LYS A 186 -2.19 11.79 -10.11
CA LYS A 186 -1.20 12.58 -9.37
C LYS A 186 -1.72 13.97 -9.03
N LEU A 187 -2.27 14.69 -10.02
CA LEU A 187 -2.81 16.04 -9.82
C LEU A 187 -3.97 16.03 -8.81
N THR A 188 -4.88 15.07 -8.93
CA THR A 188 -6.02 14.93 -8.01
C THR A 188 -5.57 14.68 -6.58
N VAL A 189 -4.61 13.77 -6.39
CA VAL A 189 -4.10 13.41 -5.05
C VAL A 189 -3.31 14.56 -4.43
N LEU A 190 -2.50 15.27 -5.22
CA LEU A 190 -1.76 16.44 -4.73
C LEU A 190 -2.71 17.59 -4.35
N ALA A 191 -3.73 17.86 -5.16
CA ALA A 191 -4.74 18.88 -4.84
C ALA A 191 -5.53 18.55 -3.57
N ASN A 192 -5.74 17.26 -3.30
CA ASN A 192 -6.45 16.76 -2.12
C ASN A 192 -5.51 16.20 -1.05
N LYS A 193 -4.22 16.59 -1.02
CA LYS A 193 -3.20 15.98 -0.15
C LYS A 193 -3.64 15.91 1.32
N ARG A 194 -4.32 16.94 1.83
CA ARG A 194 -4.83 17.01 3.22
C ARG A 194 -5.85 15.93 3.60
N TRP A 195 -6.47 15.28 2.61
CA TRP A 195 -7.42 14.16 2.79
C TRP A 195 -6.74 12.79 2.85
N VAL A 196 -5.45 12.69 2.51
CA VAL A 196 -4.71 11.42 2.56
C VAL A 196 -4.43 11.06 4.02
N LEU A 197 -5.11 9.99 4.48
CA LEU A 197 -5.13 9.45 5.84
C LEU A 197 -3.77 9.50 6.55
N LYS A 198 -3.75 10.11 7.74
CA LYS A 198 -2.65 10.03 8.72
C LYS A 198 -2.84 8.90 9.73
N ALA A 199 -3.78 7.98 9.52
CA ALA A 199 -4.10 6.93 10.51
C ALA A 199 -2.83 6.21 11.03
N GLN A 200 -1.89 5.89 10.14
CA GLN A 200 -0.61 5.30 10.51
C GLN A 200 0.30 6.23 11.31
N ASN A 201 0.34 7.53 10.99
CA ASN A 201 1.12 8.50 11.75
C ASN A 201 0.53 8.69 13.15
N ILE A 202 -0.79 8.77 13.28
CA ILE A 202 -1.47 8.86 14.57
C ILE A 202 -1.25 7.58 15.40
N ALA A 203 -1.28 6.41 14.77
CA ALA A 203 -0.94 5.15 15.41
C ALA A 203 0.50 5.18 15.95
N LYS A 204 1.47 5.63 15.13
CA LYS A 204 2.89 5.76 15.52
C LYS A 204 3.11 6.75 16.65
N GLU A 205 2.48 7.92 16.61
CA GLU A 205 2.52 8.91 17.68
C GLU A 205 1.99 8.34 19.02
N LYS A 206 1.07 7.38 18.95
CA LYS A 206 0.53 6.65 20.10
C LYS A 206 1.32 5.39 20.48
N GLY A 207 2.47 5.14 19.84
CA GLY A 207 3.36 4.02 20.14
C GLY A 207 3.02 2.70 19.44
N TYR A 208 2.21 2.73 18.39
CA TYR A 208 1.84 1.55 17.61
C TYR A 208 2.59 1.49 16.28
N SER A 209 2.91 0.30 15.79
CA SER A 209 3.66 0.12 14.54
C SER A 209 2.80 0.26 13.29
N ASP A 210 1.52 -0.13 13.35
CA ASP A 210 0.62 -0.08 12.19
C ASP A 210 -0.87 -0.02 12.53
N VAL A 211 -1.71 0.08 11.50
CA VAL A 211 -3.18 0.15 11.57
C VAL A 211 -3.82 -1.00 10.79
N LEU A 212 -4.70 -1.74 11.47
CA LEU A 212 -5.64 -2.68 10.87
C LEU A 212 -6.98 -1.98 10.60
N TYR A 213 -7.38 -2.00 9.32
CA TYR A 213 -8.63 -1.42 8.84
C TYR A 213 -9.78 -2.42 8.95
N LEU A 214 -10.96 -1.87 9.27
CA LEU A 214 -12.22 -2.60 9.32
C LEU A 214 -13.11 -2.20 8.14
N ASP A 215 -14.03 -3.10 7.82
CA ASP A 215 -15.06 -2.86 6.83
C ASP A 215 -15.85 -1.61 7.20
N SER A 216 -16.13 -0.81 6.20
CA SER A 216 -16.71 0.50 6.48
C SER A 216 -18.20 0.50 6.80
N VAL A 217 -18.87 -0.61 6.48
CA VAL A 217 -20.33 -0.71 6.55
C VAL A 217 -20.75 -1.11 7.95
N HIS A 218 -20.15 -2.18 8.47
CA HIS A 218 -20.48 -2.78 9.75
C HIS A 218 -19.47 -2.40 10.84
N LYS A 219 -18.29 -1.88 10.46
CA LYS A 219 -17.20 -1.55 11.38
C LYS A 219 -16.81 -2.75 12.25
N LYS A 220 -16.91 -3.95 11.68
CA LYS A 220 -16.84 -5.23 12.40
C LYS A 220 -15.93 -6.24 11.72
N TYR A 221 -15.85 -6.24 10.40
CA TYR A 221 -15.09 -7.23 9.65
C TYR A 221 -13.71 -6.71 9.31
N LEU A 222 -12.70 -7.57 9.39
CA LEU A 222 -11.32 -7.22 9.09
C LEU A 222 -11.13 -7.00 7.58
N GLU A 223 -10.30 -6.04 7.20
CA GLU A 223 -9.87 -5.87 5.81
C GLU A 223 -8.35 -6.04 5.62
N GLU A 224 -7.56 -5.00 5.89
CA GLU A 224 -6.13 -4.96 5.60
C GLU A 224 -5.36 -4.27 6.72
N VAL A 225 -4.09 -4.64 6.86
CA VAL A 225 -3.14 -3.90 7.71
C VAL A 225 -2.27 -3.05 6.81
N SER A 226 -2.57 -1.76 6.70
CA SER A 226 -1.79 -0.85 5.84
C SER A 226 -1.66 -1.35 4.39
N SER A 227 -0.48 -1.87 4.03
CA SER A 227 -0.09 -2.40 2.73
C SER A 227 0.03 -3.93 2.73
N CYS A 228 -0.55 -4.60 3.72
CA CYS A 228 -0.49 -6.04 3.94
C CYS A 228 -1.89 -6.64 4.07
N ASN A 229 -2.03 -7.89 3.62
CA ASN A 229 -3.21 -8.70 3.92
C ASN A 229 -3.09 -9.31 5.33
N VAL A 230 -4.19 -9.46 6.05
CA VAL A 230 -4.23 -10.00 7.42
C VAL A 230 -4.75 -11.44 7.45
N PHE A 231 -4.21 -12.21 8.38
CA PHE A 231 -4.59 -13.58 8.68
C PHE A 231 -4.73 -13.76 10.19
N ILE A 232 -5.71 -14.56 10.58
CA ILE A 232 -5.87 -15.04 11.96
C ILE A 232 -5.76 -16.57 11.98
N VAL A 233 -5.29 -17.11 13.10
CA VAL A 233 -5.20 -18.54 13.36
C VAL A 233 -6.02 -18.85 14.60
N LYS A 234 -6.88 -19.86 14.52
CA LYS A 234 -7.62 -20.41 15.66
C LYS A 234 -7.73 -21.93 15.51
N ASP A 235 -7.30 -22.68 16.52
CA ASP A 235 -7.39 -24.14 16.52
C ASP A 235 -6.80 -24.81 15.26
N ASN A 236 -5.64 -24.31 14.80
CA ASN A 236 -4.99 -24.69 13.52
C ASN A 236 -5.79 -24.39 12.23
N VAL A 237 -6.88 -23.63 12.31
CA VAL A 237 -7.58 -23.10 11.13
C VAL A 237 -7.08 -21.69 10.85
N ILE A 238 -6.67 -21.44 9.61
CA ILE A 238 -6.23 -20.13 9.14
C ILE A 238 -7.41 -19.45 8.44
N ALA A 239 -7.79 -18.27 8.89
CA ALA A 239 -8.81 -17.45 8.23
C ALA A 239 -8.24 -16.12 7.74
N THR A 240 -8.71 -15.67 6.58
CA THR A 240 -8.36 -14.37 6.00
C THR A 240 -9.56 -13.76 5.28
N PRO A 241 -9.69 -12.42 5.26
CA PRO A 241 -10.73 -11.75 4.49
C PRO A 241 -10.80 -12.26 3.04
N ALA A 242 -12.00 -12.64 2.60
CA ALA A 242 -12.26 -13.02 1.22
C ALA A 242 -12.02 -11.85 0.26
N LEU A 243 -11.63 -12.14 -0.98
CA LEU A 243 -11.40 -11.14 -2.04
C LEU A 243 -12.70 -10.52 -2.60
N LYS A 244 -13.73 -10.39 -1.77
CA LYS A 244 -14.99 -9.73 -2.12
C LYS A 244 -14.89 -8.27 -1.69
N GLY A 245 -14.92 -7.35 -2.65
CA GLY A 245 -14.93 -5.91 -2.38
C GLY A 245 -13.53 -5.28 -2.38
N THR A 246 -13.08 -4.87 -1.19
CA THR A 246 -12.03 -3.85 -0.97
C THR A 246 -10.62 -4.42 -0.70
N ILE A 247 -10.51 -5.75 -0.61
CA ILE A 247 -9.27 -6.45 -0.29
C ILE A 247 -8.41 -6.59 -1.55
N LEU A 248 -7.17 -6.13 -1.48
CA LEU A 248 -6.18 -6.29 -2.53
C LEU A 248 -5.81 -7.78 -2.67
N PRO A 249 -5.88 -8.35 -3.88
CA PRO A 249 -5.49 -9.74 -4.14
C PRO A 249 -3.96 -9.89 -4.16
N GLY A 250 -3.33 -9.80 -2.99
CA GLY A 250 -1.88 -9.87 -2.84
C GLY A 250 -1.29 -11.20 -3.32
N ILE A 251 -0.18 -11.13 -4.05
CA ILE A 251 0.54 -12.34 -4.50
C ILE A 251 1.08 -13.12 -3.31
N THR A 252 1.69 -12.44 -2.33
CA THR A 252 2.19 -13.08 -1.10
C THR A 252 1.05 -13.73 -0.30
N ARG A 253 -0.13 -13.08 -0.21
CA ARG A 253 -1.35 -13.68 0.37
C ARG A 253 -1.70 -14.98 -0.33
N LYS A 254 -1.79 -14.98 -1.66
CA LYS A 254 -2.09 -16.18 -2.46
C LYS A 254 -1.05 -17.29 -2.21
N SER A 255 0.24 -16.96 -2.29
CA SER A 255 1.32 -17.92 -2.05
C SER A 255 1.26 -18.52 -0.65
N ILE A 256 0.96 -17.72 0.38
CA ILE A 256 0.85 -18.21 1.76
C ILE A 256 -0.37 -19.13 1.93
N ILE A 257 -1.49 -18.84 1.28
CA ILE A 257 -2.66 -19.73 1.28
C ILE A 257 -2.30 -21.08 0.66
N ASP A 258 -1.62 -21.08 -0.49
CA ASP A 258 -1.23 -22.30 -1.20
C ASP A 258 -0.19 -23.11 -0.40
N VAL A 259 0.81 -22.44 0.21
CA VAL A 259 1.79 -23.05 1.11
C VAL A 259 1.10 -23.65 2.35
N ALA A 260 0.18 -22.92 2.97
CA ALA A 260 -0.55 -23.39 4.15
C ALA A 260 -1.37 -24.66 3.84
N ARG A 261 -2.12 -24.65 2.73
CA ARG A 261 -2.87 -25.82 2.25
C ARG A 261 -1.94 -27.01 1.96
N GLY A 262 -0.80 -26.76 1.33
CA GLY A 262 0.22 -27.78 1.06
C GLY A 262 0.82 -28.41 2.32
N ARG A 263 0.78 -27.72 3.46
CA ARG A 263 1.21 -28.24 4.78
C ARG A 263 0.07 -28.88 5.58
N GLY A 264 -1.13 -28.96 5.03
CA GLY A 264 -2.29 -29.57 5.66
C GLY A 264 -3.11 -28.64 6.56
N TYR A 265 -2.85 -27.33 6.54
CA TYR A 265 -3.72 -26.37 7.24
C TYR A 265 -5.05 -26.20 6.49
N GLN A 266 -6.15 -26.10 7.25
CA GLN A 266 -7.41 -25.60 6.71
C GLN A 266 -7.31 -24.09 6.53
N VAL A 267 -7.60 -23.59 5.33
CA VAL A 267 -7.53 -22.17 5.00
C VAL A 267 -8.88 -21.66 4.49
N GLU A 268 -9.46 -20.72 5.20
CA GLU A 268 -10.78 -20.16 4.94
C GLU A 268 -10.67 -18.71 4.44
N GLU A 269 -11.22 -18.46 3.25
CA GLU A 269 -11.35 -17.12 2.69
C GLU A 269 -12.80 -16.66 2.88
N ARG A 270 -13.07 -15.90 3.94
CA ARG A 270 -14.42 -15.48 4.35
C ARG A 270 -14.41 -14.12 5.04
N LEU A 271 -15.57 -13.62 5.45
CA LEU A 271 -15.61 -12.51 6.39
C LEU A 271 -15.03 -12.97 7.74
N VAL A 272 -14.13 -12.17 8.29
CA VAL A 272 -13.50 -12.41 9.60
C VAL A 272 -13.87 -11.24 10.49
N SER A 273 -14.44 -11.49 11.64
CA SER A 273 -14.90 -10.45 12.56
C SER A 273 -13.83 -10.03 13.57
N VAL A 274 -13.99 -8.84 14.16
CA VAL A 274 -13.14 -8.39 15.27
C VAL A 274 -13.27 -9.32 16.48
N GLU A 275 -14.45 -9.89 16.73
CA GLU A 275 -14.61 -10.85 17.83
C GLU A 275 -13.75 -12.10 17.63
N GLU A 276 -13.69 -12.63 16.41
CA GLU A 276 -12.79 -13.74 16.07
C GLU A 276 -11.32 -13.34 16.15
N LEU A 277 -10.98 -12.12 15.75
CA LEU A 277 -9.63 -11.59 15.90
C LEU A 277 -9.20 -11.59 17.36
N LEU A 278 -10.05 -11.07 18.26
CA LEU A 278 -9.76 -10.98 19.69
C LEU A 278 -9.70 -12.36 20.39
N ASP A 279 -10.21 -13.41 19.76
CA ASP A 279 -10.15 -14.80 20.26
C ASP A 279 -9.09 -15.65 19.53
N ALA A 280 -8.37 -15.09 18.56
CA ALA A 280 -7.37 -15.81 17.78
C ALA A 280 -6.15 -16.22 18.61
N ASP A 281 -5.55 -17.36 18.26
CA ASP A 281 -4.32 -17.86 18.87
C ASP A 281 -3.09 -17.12 18.29
N GLU A 282 -3.10 -16.85 16.98
CA GLU A 282 -2.06 -16.08 16.29
C GLU A 282 -2.68 -15.11 15.28
N VAL A 283 -1.99 -14.00 15.05
CA VAL A 283 -2.32 -13.04 14.00
C VAL A 283 -1.05 -12.72 13.22
N PHE A 284 -1.14 -12.71 11.89
CA PHE A 284 -0.01 -12.31 11.06
C PHE A 284 -0.47 -11.57 9.80
N CYS A 285 0.45 -10.77 9.26
CA CYS A 285 0.28 -10.01 8.04
C CYS A 285 1.15 -10.59 6.94
N THR A 286 0.74 -10.41 5.69
CA THR A 286 1.54 -10.82 4.52
C THR A 286 1.70 -9.67 3.55
N GLY A 287 2.90 -9.55 2.98
CA GLY A 287 3.23 -8.52 2.01
C GLY A 287 4.60 -8.76 1.43
N THR A 288 4.86 -8.26 0.22
CA THR A 288 6.11 -8.56 -0.50
C THR A 288 7.37 -8.21 0.27
N ALA A 289 7.37 -7.10 1.02
CA ALA A 289 8.54 -6.63 1.77
C ALA A 289 8.84 -7.48 3.03
N VAL A 290 7.80 -8.00 3.67
CA VAL A 290 7.90 -8.70 4.98
C VAL A 290 7.71 -10.21 4.87
N VAL A 291 7.22 -10.69 3.73
CA VAL A 291 6.76 -12.06 3.48
C VAL A 291 5.60 -12.43 4.42
N VAL A 292 5.92 -12.77 5.67
CA VAL A 292 4.99 -13.00 6.79
C VAL A 292 5.49 -12.20 7.98
N SER A 293 4.64 -11.36 8.57
CA SER A 293 4.96 -10.53 9.73
C SER A 293 3.99 -10.85 10.88
N PRO A 294 4.48 -11.45 11.98
CA PRO A 294 3.66 -11.73 13.16
C PRO A 294 3.16 -10.44 13.83
N VAL A 295 1.91 -10.44 14.27
CA VAL A 295 1.30 -9.35 15.04
C VAL A 295 1.31 -9.74 16.51
N GLY A 296 2.08 -9.00 17.33
CA GLY A 296 2.27 -9.31 18.74
C GLY A 296 1.17 -8.74 19.63
N ILE A 297 0.75 -7.51 19.39
CA ILE A 297 -0.29 -6.84 20.19
C ILE A 297 -1.29 -6.17 19.25
N ILE A 298 -2.55 -6.21 19.66
CA ILE A 298 -3.64 -5.48 19.04
C ILE A 298 -4.42 -4.70 20.10
N THR A 299 -4.75 -3.44 19.84
CA THR A 299 -5.65 -2.65 20.69
C THR A 299 -6.92 -2.28 19.94
N TYR A 300 -8.09 -2.59 20.52
CA TYR A 300 -9.42 -2.26 19.99
C TYR A 300 -10.33 -1.72 21.09
N LEU A 301 -10.90 -0.52 20.91
CA LEU A 301 -11.79 0.11 21.91
C LEU A 301 -11.17 0.16 23.32
N GLY A 302 -9.85 0.36 23.41
CA GLY A 302 -9.09 0.32 24.66
C GLY A 302 -8.82 -1.08 25.23
N LYS A 303 -9.42 -2.15 24.67
CA LYS A 303 -9.07 -3.54 24.98
C LYS A 303 -7.79 -3.92 24.25
N ARG A 304 -6.75 -4.27 25.02
CA ARG A 304 -5.48 -4.75 24.49
C ARG A 304 -5.44 -6.27 24.52
N MET A 305 -5.14 -6.87 23.37
CA MET A 305 -4.87 -8.29 23.20
C MET A 305 -3.40 -8.50 22.92
N ASP A 306 -2.82 -9.51 23.56
CA ASP A 306 -1.40 -9.84 23.46
C ASP A 306 -1.25 -11.28 22.96
N TYR A 307 -0.81 -11.40 21.71
CA TYR A 307 -0.44 -12.66 21.06
C TYR A 307 1.06 -12.97 21.23
N GLY A 308 1.86 -12.00 21.67
CA GLY A 308 3.32 -12.09 21.78
C GLY A 308 3.82 -12.75 23.06
N ASN A 309 2.99 -12.86 24.10
CA ASN A 309 3.36 -13.50 25.38
C ASN A 309 3.81 -14.97 25.25
N GLN A 310 3.50 -15.65 24.15
CA GLN A 310 3.96 -17.01 23.86
C GLN A 310 5.13 -17.06 22.85
N GLY A 311 5.69 -15.91 22.48
CA GLY A 311 6.74 -15.78 21.47
C GLY A 311 6.19 -15.49 20.06
N VAL A 312 7.01 -15.75 19.05
CA VAL A 312 6.60 -15.63 17.64
C VAL A 312 5.65 -16.79 17.33
N GLY A 313 4.47 -16.48 16.79
CA GLY A 313 3.46 -17.47 16.40
C GLY A 313 4.05 -18.61 15.57
N VAL A 314 3.74 -19.85 15.97
CA VAL A 314 4.29 -21.08 15.38
C VAL A 314 3.85 -21.21 13.93
N VAL A 315 2.58 -20.93 13.63
CA VAL A 315 2.05 -20.98 12.26
C VAL A 315 2.70 -19.90 11.41
N ALA A 316 2.76 -18.65 11.91
CA ALA A 316 3.40 -17.56 11.18
C ALA A 316 4.87 -17.87 10.84
N GLN A 317 5.62 -18.41 11.80
CA GLN A 317 7.02 -18.79 11.62
C GLN A 317 7.19 -19.93 10.59
N GLN A 318 6.35 -20.95 10.67
CA GLN A 318 6.39 -22.07 9.72
C GLN A 318 6.08 -21.63 8.29
N LEU A 319 5.09 -20.76 8.11
CA LEU A 319 4.71 -20.23 6.79
C LEU A 319 5.80 -19.32 6.22
N TYR A 320 6.41 -18.47 7.06
CA TYR A 320 7.57 -17.66 6.69
C TYR A 320 8.71 -18.55 6.19
N SER A 321 9.12 -19.54 6.99
CA SER A 321 10.21 -20.45 6.66
C SER A 321 9.93 -21.27 5.39
N SER A 322 8.68 -21.67 5.18
CA SER A 322 8.28 -22.45 4.00
C SER A 322 8.40 -21.63 2.72
N LEU A 323 7.81 -20.42 2.70
CA LEU A 323 7.81 -19.57 1.52
C LEU A 323 9.21 -19.04 1.20
N THR A 324 10.00 -18.66 2.22
CA THR A 324 11.37 -18.18 2.00
C THR A 324 12.30 -19.29 1.55
N SER A 325 12.15 -20.51 2.06
CA SER A 325 12.93 -21.65 1.59
C SER A 325 12.68 -21.94 0.10
N LEU A 326 11.43 -21.83 -0.35
CA LEU A 326 11.06 -21.95 -1.77
C LEU A 326 11.68 -20.81 -2.60
N GLN A 327 11.52 -19.56 -2.16
CA GLN A 327 12.08 -18.37 -2.84
C GLN A 327 13.60 -18.44 -3.00
N MET A 328 14.30 -19.02 -2.02
CA MET A 328 15.75 -19.17 -2.01
C MET A 328 16.23 -20.45 -2.73
N GLY A 329 15.32 -21.27 -3.27
CA GLY A 329 15.66 -22.54 -3.94
C GLY A 329 16.25 -23.61 -3.01
N LEU A 330 15.93 -23.55 -1.72
CA LEU A 330 16.38 -24.53 -0.71
C LEU A 330 15.49 -25.79 -0.68
N VAL A 331 14.30 -25.70 -1.25
CA VAL A 331 13.37 -26.81 -1.42
C VAL A 331 12.93 -26.88 -2.88
N GLU A 332 12.49 -28.05 -3.30
CA GLU A 332 11.94 -28.26 -4.64
C GLU A 332 10.67 -27.42 -4.85
N ASP A 333 10.63 -26.71 -5.97
CA ASP A 333 9.49 -25.90 -6.36
C ASP A 333 8.47 -26.72 -7.14
N THR A 334 7.59 -27.38 -6.39
CA THR A 334 6.51 -28.20 -6.94
C THR A 334 5.38 -27.38 -7.60
N MET A 335 5.36 -26.05 -7.40
CA MET A 335 4.31 -25.16 -7.94
C MET A 335 4.76 -24.35 -9.15
N GLY A 336 6.04 -24.43 -9.53
CA GLY A 336 6.61 -23.70 -10.67
C GLY A 336 6.56 -22.18 -10.50
N TRP A 337 6.74 -21.68 -9.27
CA TRP A 337 6.75 -20.25 -8.96
C TRP A 337 8.10 -19.57 -9.21
N THR A 338 9.18 -20.33 -9.23
CA THR A 338 10.56 -19.85 -9.38
C THR A 338 11.05 -20.04 -10.82
N LEU A 339 11.72 -19.02 -11.35
CA LEU A 339 12.35 -19.06 -12.66
C LEU A 339 13.85 -18.84 -12.49
N LYS A 340 14.64 -19.87 -12.79
CA LYS A 340 16.09 -19.73 -12.85
C LYS A 340 16.47 -18.99 -14.13
N LEU A 341 17.22 -17.89 -13.99
CA LEU A 341 17.58 -17.04 -15.13
C LEU A 341 18.80 -17.56 -15.94
N ASN A 342 19.56 -18.51 -15.39
CA ASN A 342 20.82 -19.02 -15.96
C ASN A 342 20.84 -20.55 -16.05
#